data_AF-A0A813CN99-F1
#
_entry.id   AF-A0A813CN99-F1
#
_cell.length_a   1.000
_cell.length_b   1.000
_cell.length_c   1.000
_cell.angle_alpha   90.00
_cell.angle_beta   90.00
_cell.angle_gamma   90.00
#
_symmetry.space_group_name_H-M   'P 1'
#
loop_
_entity.id
_entity.type
_entity.pdbx_description
1 polymer ?
#
loop_
_entity_poly.entity_id
_entity_poly.type
_entity_poly.pdbx_seq_one_letter_code
_entity_poly.pdbx_strand_id
1 'polypeptide(L)'
;MTPSEEARKILGESADDQAIIKLVDFVVQTREAKAQAQAAEAREAKAQADAREAKAQAEAREARAHQVHLEQDKLRLETELLSTKSRFSAILCNRFLIETGLINLYPKSTLSKGYRTFKAQLMQKTKGQGPRLTLQGRTLFNCIVNQTNVTAKQIHVATELDDLIHHLSSDIHYPELDHTGFVCGGKQPPQAIAIAMAVCYLQVKKQLHQRVVFLDQNYSPVATLVDGTIQPPP
;
A
#
# COMPACT_ATOMS: atom_id res chain seq x y z
N MET A 1 -48.09 34.26 -54.34
CA MET A 1 -48.35 35.71 -54.47
C MET A 1 -47.05 36.36 -54.88
N THR A 2 -47.02 37.03 -56.03
CA THR A 2 -45.79 37.70 -56.50
C THR A 2 -45.59 39.01 -55.73
N PRO A 3 -44.35 39.52 -55.58
CA PRO A 3 -44.09 40.78 -54.88
C PRO A 3 -44.92 41.97 -55.41
N SER A 4 -45.21 41.98 -56.72
CA SER A 4 -46.01 43.01 -57.39
C SER A 4 -47.51 42.93 -57.03
N GLU A 5 -48.06 41.72 -56.87
CA GLU A 5 -49.44 41.50 -56.41
C GLU A 5 -49.63 41.92 -54.94
N GLU A 6 -48.64 41.66 -54.08
CA GLU A 6 -48.65 42.13 -52.69
C GLU A 6 -48.54 43.66 -52.60
N ALA A 7 -47.71 44.28 -53.45
CA ALA A 7 -47.54 45.74 -53.50
C ALA A 7 -48.82 46.46 -53.93
N ARG A 8 -49.51 45.97 -54.98
CA ARG A 8 -50.80 46.52 -55.43
C ARG A 8 -51.91 46.36 -54.40
N LYS A 9 -51.89 45.28 -53.62
CA LYS A 9 -52.83 45.06 -52.51
C LYS A 9 -52.63 46.05 -51.35
N ILE A 10 -51.39 46.54 -51.15
CA ILE A 10 -51.05 47.49 -50.08
C ILE A 10 -51.26 48.94 -50.53
N LEU A 11 -50.93 49.29 -51.78
CA LEU A 11 -50.99 50.67 -52.30
C LEU A 11 -52.32 51.01 -53.01
N GLY A 12 -53.13 50.01 -53.37
CA GLY A 12 -54.36 50.17 -54.14
C GLY A 12 -54.17 50.02 -55.66
N GLU A 13 -55.25 49.68 -56.37
CA GLU A 13 -55.22 49.38 -57.82
C GLU A 13 -54.83 50.57 -58.71
N SER A 14 -54.87 51.79 -58.19
CA SER A 14 -54.56 53.05 -58.89
C SER A 14 -53.13 53.58 -58.66
N ALA A 15 -52.25 52.82 -58.01
CA ALA A 15 -50.86 53.22 -57.77
C ALA A 15 -50.04 53.20 -59.08
N ASP A 16 -49.19 54.21 -59.30
CA ASP A 16 -48.31 54.24 -60.46
C ASP A 16 -47.24 53.13 -60.40
N ASP A 17 -46.76 52.70 -61.58
CA ASP A 17 -45.81 51.59 -61.67
C ASP A 17 -44.47 51.90 -60.96
N GLN A 18 -44.13 53.19 -60.80
CA GLN A 18 -42.89 53.61 -60.13
C GLN A 18 -42.98 53.45 -58.61
N ALA A 19 -44.16 53.68 -58.02
CA ALA A 19 -44.47 53.44 -56.62
C ALA A 19 -44.54 51.93 -56.33
N ILE A 20 -45.07 51.13 -57.27
CA ILE A 20 -45.07 49.66 -57.16
C ILE A 20 -43.64 49.13 -57.18
N ILE A 21 -42.78 49.57 -58.11
CA ILE A 21 -41.37 49.15 -58.18
C ILE A 21 -40.62 49.51 -56.89
N LYS A 22 -40.77 50.74 -56.38
CA LYS A 22 -40.12 51.16 -55.12
C LYS A 22 -40.57 50.34 -53.91
N LEU A 23 -41.86 49.99 -53.83
CA LEU A 23 -42.36 49.15 -52.74
C LEU A 23 -41.87 47.71 -52.87
N VAL A 24 -41.82 47.16 -54.07
CA VAL A 24 -41.27 45.81 -54.33
C VAL A 24 -39.78 45.78 -53.95
N ASP A 25 -38.98 46.75 -54.39
CA ASP A 25 -37.56 46.85 -54.04
C ASP A 25 -37.35 46.98 -52.53
N PHE A 26 -38.18 47.79 -51.85
CA PHE A 26 -38.14 47.91 -50.39
C PHE A 26 -38.49 46.60 -49.68
N VAL A 27 -39.51 45.87 -50.15
CA VAL A 27 -39.90 44.56 -49.60
C VAL A 27 -38.81 43.52 -49.83
N VAL A 28 -38.18 43.50 -51.00
CA VAL A 28 -37.06 42.60 -51.31
C VAL A 28 -35.86 42.91 -50.42
N GLN A 29 -35.44 44.17 -50.33
CA GLN A 29 -34.33 44.59 -49.45
C GLN A 29 -34.60 44.26 -47.98
N THR A 30 -35.84 44.45 -47.51
CA THR A 30 -36.22 44.12 -46.13
C THR A 30 -36.22 42.60 -45.91
N ARG A 31 -36.66 41.80 -46.88
CA ARG A 31 -36.61 40.33 -46.81
C ARG A 31 -35.18 39.82 -46.83
N GLU A 32 -34.32 40.39 -47.66
CA GLU A 32 -32.89 40.07 -47.73
C GLU A 32 -32.17 40.44 -46.42
N ALA A 33 -32.41 41.64 -45.88
CA ALA A 33 -31.86 42.08 -44.61
C ALA A 33 -32.31 41.16 -43.45
N LYS A 34 -33.59 40.76 -43.45
CA LYS A 34 -34.12 39.82 -42.44
C LYS A 34 -33.52 38.42 -42.57
N ALA A 35 -33.34 37.92 -43.80
CA ALA A 35 -32.71 36.63 -44.05
C ALA A 35 -31.22 36.65 -43.65
N GLN A 36 -30.51 37.75 -43.92
CA GLN A 36 -29.12 37.94 -43.49
C GLN A 36 -29.00 38.01 -41.96
N ALA A 37 -29.90 38.73 -41.28
CA ALA A 37 -29.93 38.79 -39.82
C ALA A 37 -30.19 37.40 -39.20
N GLN A 38 -31.16 36.65 -39.72
CA GLN A 38 -31.44 35.29 -39.25
C GLN A 38 -30.28 34.32 -39.50
N ALA A 39 -29.60 34.44 -40.64
CA ALA A 39 -28.42 33.65 -40.94
C ALA A 39 -27.23 33.99 -40.01
N ALA A 40 -27.08 35.26 -39.63
CA ALA A 40 -26.08 35.70 -38.66
C ALA A 40 -26.38 35.15 -37.25
N GLU A 41 -27.63 35.27 -36.78
CA GLU A 41 -28.08 34.70 -35.50
C GLU A 41 -27.88 33.18 -35.45
N ALA A 42 -28.22 32.47 -36.53
CA ALA A 42 -28.02 31.01 -36.61
C ALA A 42 -26.53 30.62 -36.57
N ARG A 43 -25.65 31.40 -37.21
CA ARG A 43 -24.20 31.18 -37.15
C ARG A 43 -23.65 31.43 -35.75
N GLU A 44 -24.10 32.48 -35.09
CA GLU A 44 -23.69 32.80 -33.72
C GLU A 44 -24.17 31.74 -32.73
N ALA A 45 -25.43 31.32 -32.82
CA ALA A 45 -25.99 30.25 -31.99
C ALA A 45 -25.22 28.93 -32.18
N LYS A 46 -24.87 28.59 -33.42
CA LYS A 46 -24.03 27.41 -33.72
C LYS A 46 -22.64 27.54 -33.10
N ALA A 47 -21.98 28.69 -33.27
CA ALA A 47 -20.66 28.92 -32.69
C ALA A 47 -20.67 28.84 -31.15
N GLN A 48 -21.72 29.35 -30.50
CA GLN A 48 -21.89 29.23 -29.05
C GLN A 48 -22.14 27.77 -28.62
N ALA A 49 -22.90 26.99 -29.38
CA ALA A 49 -23.11 25.57 -29.12
C ALA A 49 -21.80 24.77 -29.24
N ASP A 50 -21.06 24.97 -30.33
CA ASP A 50 -19.77 24.30 -30.56
C ASP A 50 -18.75 24.66 -29.45
N ALA A 51 -18.71 25.92 -29.02
CA ALA A 51 -17.84 26.37 -27.92
C ALA A 51 -18.22 25.73 -26.56
N ARG A 52 -19.52 25.59 -26.28
CA ARG A 52 -20.00 24.91 -25.06
C ARG A 52 -19.67 23.42 -25.08
N GLU A 53 -19.83 22.77 -26.23
CA GLU A 53 -19.49 21.37 -26.38
C GLU A 53 -17.97 21.15 -26.21
N ALA A 54 -17.14 21.97 -26.86
CA ALA A 54 -15.69 21.90 -26.72
C ALA A 54 -15.24 22.09 -25.25
N LYS A 55 -15.86 23.05 -24.54
CA LYS A 55 -15.61 23.27 -23.11
C LYS A 55 -16.01 22.05 -22.26
N ALA A 56 -17.21 21.50 -22.48
CA ALA A 56 -17.67 20.32 -21.76
C ALA A 56 -16.78 19.08 -22.03
N GLN A 57 -16.31 18.91 -23.27
CA GLN A 57 -15.37 17.84 -23.61
C GLN A 57 -14.01 18.03 -22.93
N ALA A 58 -13.50 19.27 -22.84
CA ALA A 58 -12.25 19.56 -22.13
C ALA A 58 -12.39 19.27 -20.62
N GLU A 59 -13.45 19.77 -19.98
CA GLU A 59 -13.74 19.50 -18.57
C GLU A 59 -13.91 17.99 -18.31
N ALA A 60 -14.58 17.26 -19.19
CA ALA A 60 -14.73 15.80 -19.08
C ALA A 60 -13.39 15.06 -19.21
N ARG A 61 -12.47 15.53 -20.06
CA ARG A 61 -11.11 14.96 -20.18
C ARG A 61 -10.28 15.22 -18.93
N GLU A 62 -10.33 16.44 -18.39
CA GLU A 62 -9.65 16.80 -17.14
C GLU A 62 -10.19 15.98 -15.96
N ALA A 63 -11.51 15.87 -15.84
CA ALA A 63 -12.14 15.06 -14.80
C ALA A 63 -11.73 13.59 -14.89
N ARG A 64 -11.66 13.01 -16.10
CA ARG A 64 -11.18 11.64 -16.30
C ARG A 64 -9.69 11.49 -15.94
N ALA A 65 -8.85 12.42 -16.35
CA ALA A 65 -7.44 12.40 -15.99
C ALA A 65 -7.24 12.48 -14.47
N HIS A 66 -8.00 13.34 -13.80
CA HIS A 66 -8.00 13.45 -12.34
C HIS A 66 -8.50 12.17 -11.66
N GLN A 67 -9.56 11.54 -12.19
CA GLN A 67 -10.04 10.26 -11.68
C GLN A 67 -8.98 9.17 -11.76
N VAL A 68 -8.31 9.03 -12.90
CA VAL A 68 -7.23 8.03 -13.07
C VAL A 68 -6.10 8.28 -12.07
N HIS A 69 -5.71 9.55 -11.86
CA HIS A 69 -4.69 9.90 -10.87
C HIS A 69 -5.12 9.51 -9.45
N LEU A 70 -6.36 9.81 -9.06
CA LEU A 70 -6.89 9.44 -7.74
C LEU A 70 -6.96 7.92 -7.55
N GLU A 71 -7.31 7.16 -8.58
CA GLU A 71 -7.33 5.69 -8.53
C GLU A 71 -5.91 5.11 -8.36
N GLN A 72 -4.91 5.67 -9.04
CA GLN A 72 -3.50 5.29 -8.85
C GLN A 72 -3.00 5.59 -7.44
N ASP A 73 -3.32 6.77 -6.92
CA ASP A 73 -2.96 7.15 -5.54
C ASP A 73 -3.65 6.25 -4.51
N LYS A 74 -4.92 5.93 -4.71
CA LYS A 74 -5.65 5.00 -3.85
C LYS A 74 -4.95 3.64 -3.82
N LEU A 75 -4.62 3.08 -4.97
CA LEU A 75 -3.95 1.78 -5.06
C LEU A 75 -2.57 1.80 -4.38
N ARG A 76 -1.80 2.89 -4.56
CA ARG A 76 -0.51 3.09 -3.89
C ARG A 76 -0.68 3.10 -2.37
N LEU A 77 -1.62 3.89 -1.86
CA LEU A 77 -1.88 3.99 -0.41
C LEU A 77 -2.40 2.67 0.18
N GLU A 78 -3.25 1.94 -0.53
CA GLU A 78 -3.70 0.60 -0.10
C GLU A 78 -2.54 -0.38 0.00
N THR A 79 -1.61 -0.34 -0.97
CA THR A 79 -0.40 -1.17 -0.96
C THR A 79 0.53 -0.81 0.19
N GLU A 80 0.76 0.49 0.43
CA GLU A 80 1.56 0.99 1.57
C GLU A 80 0.92 0.59 2.91
N LEU A 81 -0.40 0.71 3.04
CA LEU A 81 -1.15 0.31 4.24
C LEU A 81 -1.02 -1.19 4.49
N LEU A 82 -1.18 -2.02 3.45
CA LEU A 82 -1.06 -3.47 3.56
C LEU A 82 0.37 -3.88 3.97
N SER A 83 1.38 -3.29 3.33
CA SER A 83 2.79 -3.51 3.69
C SER A 83 3.04 -3.15 5.15
N THR A 84 2.52 -2.01 5.59
CA THR A 84 2.64 -1.52 6.97
C THR A 84 1.97 -2.47 7.97
N LYS A 85 0.73 -2.92 7.69
CA LYS A 85 0.02 -3.88 8.54
C LYS A 85 0.74 -5.22 8.66
N SER A 86 1.30 -5.73 7.56
CA SER A 86 2.11 -6.95 7.60
C SER A 86 3.38 -6.76 8.43
N ARG A 87 4.07 -5.62 8.31
CA ARG A 87 5.26 -5.31 9.13
C ARG A 87 4.96 -5.34 10.63
N PHE A 88 3.88 -4.67 11.03
CA PHE A 88 3.44 -4.70 12.43
C PHE A 88 3.09 -6.11 12.91
N SER A 89 2.48 -6.94 12.06
CA SER A 89 2.11 -8.31 12.42
C SER A 89 3.33 -9.20 12.70
N ALA A 90 4.39 -9.08 11.90
CA ALA A 90 5.64 -9.81 12.12
C ALA A 90 6.32 -9.44 13.45
N ILE A 91 6.40 -8.14 13.74
CA ILE A 91 6.91 -7.59 15.01
C ILE A 91 6.09 -8.13 16.18
N LEU A 92 4.76 -8.04 16.10
CA LEU A 92 3.86 -8.51 17.15
C LEU A 92 3.96 -10.02 17.36
N CYS A 93 4.13 -10.81 16.31
CA CYS A 93 4.29 -12.26 16.41
C CYS A 93 5.57 -12.63 17.17
N ASN A 94 6.72 -12.07 16.77
CA ASN A 94 7.99 -12.33 17.46
C ASN A 94 7.94 -11.88 18.94
N ARG A 95 7.38 -10.69 19.20
CA ARG A 95 7.20 -10.18 20.57
C ARG A 95 6.27 -11.06 21.37
N PHE A 96 5.13 -11.45 20.81
CA PHE A 96 4.16 -12.31 21.48
C PHE A 96 4.81 -13.63 21.92
N LEU A 97 5.53 -14.30 21.02
CA LEU A 97 6.19 -15.57 21.33
C LEU A 97 7.20 -15.45 22.47
N ILE A 98 8.08 -14.43 22.41
CA ILE A 98 9.15 -14.27 23.38
C ILE A 98 8.63 -13.68 24.70
N GLU A 99 7.85 -12.61 24.66
CA GLU A 99 7.33 -11.95 25.86
C GLU A 99 6.39 -12.86 26.65
N THR A 100 5.48 -13.59 25.97
CA THR A 100 4.58 -14.55 26.65
C THR A 100 5.39 -15.66 27.33
N GLY A 101 6.36 -16.25 26.62
CA GLY A 101 7.21 -17.28 27.20
C GLY A 101 8.06 -16.76 28.38
N LEU A 102 8.55 -15.52 28.32
CA LEU A 102 9.29 -14.89 29.42
C LEU A 102 8.41 -14.57 30.63
N ILE A 103 7.18 -14.08 30.40
CA ILE A 103 6.21 -13.84 31.47
C ILE A 103 5.91 -15.15 32.20
N ASN A 104 5.70 -16.24 31.47
CA ASN A 104 5.46 -17.57 32.04
C ASN A 104 6.70 -18.11 32.78
N LEU A 105 7.90 -17.93 32.21
CA LEU A 105 9.15 -18.40 32.81
C LEU A 105 9.53 -17.61 34.09
N TYR A 106 9.20 -16.32 34.14
CA TYR A 106 9.58 -15.41 35.22
C TYR A 106 8.39 -14.59 35.75
N PRO A 107 7.35 -15.22 36.30
CA PRO A 107 6.05 -14.58 36.58
C PRO A 107 6.11 -13.48 37.65
N LYS A 108 7.17 -13.45 38.46
CA LYS A 108 7.40 -12.44 39.51
C LYS A 108 8.37 -11.33 39.10
N SER A 109 8.83 -11.31 37.85
CA SER A 109 9.79 -10.33 37.35
C SER A 109 9.12 -9.37 36.37
N THR A 110 9.63 -8.13 36.30
CA THR A 110 9.31 -7.27 35.17
C THR A 110 9.88 -7.87 33.88
N LEU A 111 9.27 -7.58 32.73
CA LEU A 111 9.71 -8.12 31.45
C LEU A 111 11.19 -7.78 31.16
N SER A 112 11.64 -6.55 31.46
CA SER A 112 13.04 -6.14 31.31
C SER A 112 14.01 -6.90 32.23
N LYS A 113 13.56 -7.34 33.41
CA LYS A 113 14.35 -8.22 34.28
C LYS A 113 14.35 -9.65 33.74
N GLY A 114 13.20 -10.14 33.26
CA GLY A 114 13.04 -11.43 32.58
C GLY A 114 14.00 -11.56 31.39
N TYR A 115 14.06 -10.56 30.50
CA TYR A 115 15.01 -10.52 29.38
C TYR A 115 16.46 -10.63 29.84
N ARG A 116 16.86 -9.86 30.87
CA ARG A 116 18.23 -9.90 31.40
C ARG A 116 18.58 -11.29 31.95
N THR A 117 17.67 -11.90 32.71
CA THR A 117 17.87 -13.25 33.28
C THR A 117 17.92 -14.32 32.20
N PHE A 118 17.00 -14.28 31.22
CA PHE A 118 16.98 -15.17 30.05
C PHE A 118 18.29 -15.08 29.25
N LYS A 119 18.70 -13.85 28.92
CA LYS A 119 19.91 -13.58 28.13
C LYS A 119 21.15 -14.16 28.78
N ALA A 120 21.28 -14.03 30.10
CA ALA A 120 22.40 -14.60 30.85
C ALA A 120 22.51 -16.14 30.75
N GLN A 121 21.43 -16.84 30.38
CA GLN A 121 21.46 -18.30 30.16
C GLN A 121 22.08 -18.65 28.80
N LEU A 122 21.86 -17.83 27.78
CA LEU A 122 22.29 -18.11 26.41
C LEU A 122 23.60 -17.41 26.02
N MET A 123 23.91 -16.29 26.66
CA MET A 123 25.13 -15.53 26.41
C MET A 123 25.73 -14.95 27.68
N GLN A 124 27.03 -14.66 27.61
CA GLN A 124 27.81 -14.01 28.66
C GLN A 124 28.57 -12.81 28.07
N LYS A 125 28.77 -11.81 28.91
CA LYS A 125 29.52 -10.59 28.58
C LYS A 125 30.56 -10.36 29.67
N THR A 126 31.84 -10.56 29.33
CA THR A 126 32.97 -10.36 30.24
C THR A 126 33.51 -8.95 30.06
N LYS A 127 33.90 -8.27 31.15
CA LYS A 127 34.47 -6.92 31.06
C LYS A 127 35.67 -6.90 30.12
N GLY A 128 35.68 -5.99 29.14
CA GLY A 128 36.73 -5.89 28.11
C GLY A 128 36.63 -6.90 26.98
N GLN A 129 35.62 -7.77 26.96
CA GLN A 129 35.35 -8.70 25.86
C GLN A 129 33.95 -8.45 25.26
N GLY A 130 33.80 -8.72 23.97
CA GLY A 130 32.49 -8.71 23.31
C GLY A 130 31.56 -9.81 23.82
N PRO A 131 30.26 -9.76 23.48
CA PRO A 131 29.29 -10.78 23.86
C PRO A 131 29.67 -12.14 23.26
N ARG A 132 29.49 -13.22 24.03
CA ARG A 132 29.76 -14.60 23.60
C ARG A 132 28.65 -15.52 24.06
N LEU A 133 28.31 -16.51 23.25
CA LEU A 133 27.35 -17.53 23.62
C LEU A 133 27.90 -18.41 24.77
N THR A 134 27.02 -18.80 25.70
CA THR A 134 27.33 -19.82 26.72
C THR A 134 27.48 -21.20 26.06
N LEU A 135 27.82 -22.25 26.84
CA LEU A 135 27.79 -23.61 26.30
C LEU A 135 26.40 -23.98 25.77
N GLN A 136 25.35 -23.69 26.54
CA GLN A 136 23.96 -23.92 26.12
C GLN A 136 23.60 -23.12 24.87
N GLY A 137 23.97 -21.83 24.83
CA GLY A 137 23.75 -20.98 23.65
C GLY A 137 24.45 -21.51 22.40
N ARG A 138 25.70 -21.99 22.53
CA ARG A 138 26.44 -22.60 21.41
C ARG A 138 25.79 -23.88 20.91
N THR A 139 25.32 -24.74 21.82
CA THR A 139 24.60 -25.96 21.43
C THR A 139 23.34 -25.63 20.62
N LEU A 140 22.50 -24.72 21.12
CA LEU A 140 21.29 -24.28 20.41
C LEU A 140 21.60 -23.64 19.05
N PHE A 141 22.60 -22.75 19.03
CA PHE A 141 23.07 -22.12 17.78
C PHE A 141 23.48 -23.19 16.75
N ASN A 142 24.32 -24.15 17.15
CA ASN A 142 24.77 -25.20 16.24
C ASN A 142 23.61 -26.08 15.77
N CYS A 143 22.65 -26.41 16.64
CA CYS A 143 21.45 -27.15 16.25
C CYS A 143 20.63 -26.40 15.18
N ILE A 144 20.41 -25.09 15.36
CA ILE A 144 19.67 -24.27 14.39
C ILE A 144 20.41 -24.19 13.07
N VAL A 145 21.70 -23.83 13.08
CA VAL A 145 22.49 -23.65 11.85
C VAL A 145 22.58 -24.95 11.07
N ASN A 146 22.84 -26.08 11.74
CA ASN A 146 23.01 -27.37 11.08
C ASN A 146 21.72 -27.90 10.46
N GLN A 147 20.55 -27.53 11.00
CA GLN A 147 19.27 -28.03 10.50
C GLN A 147 18.60 -27.11 9.49
N THR A 148 18.87 -25.81 9.55
CA THR A 148 18.21 -24.80 8.71
C THR A 148 19.07 -24.33 7.55
N ASN A 149 20.38 -24.61 7.57
CA ASN A 149 21.38 -24.04 6.66
C ASN A 149 21.47 -22.50 6.68
N VAL A 150 20.81 -21.82 7.63
CA VAL A 150 20.95 -20.37 7.82
C VAL A 150 22.31 -20.10 8.46
N THR A 151 23.16 -19.33 7.77
CA THR A 151 24.55 -19.11 8.20
C THR A 151 24.71 -17.77 8.91
N ALA A 152 25.32 -17.79 10.10
CA ALA A 152 25.71 -16.59 10.84
C ALA A 152 26.97 -16.84 11.67
N LYS A 153 27.68 -15.77 12.04
CA LYS A 153 28.77 -15.86 13.01
C LYS A 153 28.20 -15.86 14.44
N GLN A 154 28.67 -16.77 15.30
CA GLN A 154 28.22 -16.87 16.70
C GLN A 154 28.33 -15.54 17.46
N ILE A 155 29.39 -14.77 17.21
CA ILE A 155 29.58 -13.47 17.85
C ILE A 155 28.50 -12.45 17.44
N HIS A 156 28.05 -12.48 16.19
CA HIS A 156 26.95 -11.61 15.74
C HIS A 156 25.63 -12.03 16.37
N VAL A 157 25.33 -13.34 16.41
CA VAL A 157 24.13 -13.85 17.11
C VAL A 157 24.16 -13.48 18.60
N ALA A 158 25.32 -13.53 19.25
CA ALA A 158 25.45 -13.10 20.63
C ALA A 158 25.19 -11.60 20.80
N THR A 159 25.59 -10.76 19.85
CA THR A 159 25.25 -9.32 19.82
C THR A 159 23.75 -9.12 19.65
N GLU A 160 23.10 -9.84 18.72
CA GLU A 160 21.65 -9.75 18.52
C GLU A 160 20.87 -10.24 19.75
N LEU A 161 21.36 -11.26 20.46
CA LEU A 161 20.81 -11.67 21.76
C LEU A 161 21.04 -10.61 22.84
N ASP A 162 22.15 -9.84 22.78
CA ASP A 162 22.45 -8.76 23.72
C ASP A 162 21.38 -7.66 23.63
N ASP A 163 20.90 -7.43 22.42
CA ASP A 163 19.99 -6.35 22.02
C ASP A 163 18.58 -6.85 21.60
N LEU A 164 18.23 -8.10 21.96
CA LEU A 164 17.04 -8.79 21.46
C LEU A 164 15.74 -8.00 21.67
N ILE A 165 15.61 -7.31 22.80
CA ILE A 165 14.42 -6.47 23.10
C ILE A 165 14.22 -5.35 22.07
N HIS A 166 15.30 -4.79 21.53
CA HIS A 166 15.27 -3.77 20.50
C HIS A 166 15.03 -4.39 19.12
N HIS A 167 15.67 -5.54 18.85
CA HIS A 167 15.46 -6.29 17.61
C HIS A 167 14.04 -6.79 17.42
N LEU A 168 13.35 -7.13 18.51
CA LEU A 168 11.96 -7.52 18.49
C LEU A 168 11.01 -6.40 18.04
N SER A 169 11.45 -5.15 18.07
CA SER A 169 10.71 -3.98 17.58
C SER A 169 11.27 -3.46 16.24
N SER A 170 12.26 -4.15 15.67
CA SER A 170 12.84 -3.75 14.38
C SER A 170 11.92 -4.10 13.22
N ASP A 171 12.01 -3.32 12.14
CA ASP A 171 11.15 -3.48 10.96
C ASP A 171 11.42 -4.83 10.26
N ILE A 172 10.44 -5.74 10.31
CA ILE A 172 10.45 -7.08 9.71
C ILE A 172 9.17 -7.21 8.90
N HIS A 173 9.27 -7.70 7.67
CA HIS A 173 8.11 -7.92 6.81
C HIS A 173 8.06 -9.37 6.36
N TYR A 174 7.09 -10.14 6.86
CA TYR A 174 6.83 -11.47 6.35
C TYR A 174 5.90 -11.40 5.13
N PRO A 175 6.19 -12.13 4.05
CA PRO A 175 5.27 -12.27 2.95
C PRO A 175 3.99 -12.97 3.44
N GLU A 176 2.94 -12.92 2.63
CA GLU A 176 1.78 -13.77 2.86
C GLU A 176 2.22 -15.23 2.72
N LEU A 177 2.07 -15.98 3.82
CA LEU A 177 2.51 -17.37 3.91
C LEU A 177 1.26 -18.24 4.06
N ASP A 178 1.12 -19.25 3.20
CA ASP A 178 0.02 -20.22 3.26
C ASP A 178 0.28 -21.28 4.33
N HIS A 179 0.48 -20.83 5.57
CA HIS A 179 0.83 -21.68 6.70
C HIS A 179 -0.06 -21.36 7.90
N THR A 180 -0.58 -22.39 8.54
CA THR A 180 -1.29 -22.24 9.80
C THR A 180 -0.30 -22.24 10.97
N GLY A 181 -0.21 -21.14 11.71
CA GLY A 181 0.56 -21.10 12.96
C GLY A 181 1.27 -19.78 13.19
N PHE A 182 2.17 -19.78 14.17
CA PHE A 182 3.03 -18.64 14.44
C PHE A 182 4.27 -18.72 13.55
N VAL A 183 4.78 -17.57 13.15
CA VAL A 183 6.02 -17.45 12.37
C VAL A 183 7.05 -16.67 13.17
N CYS A 184 8.32 -17.03 13.04
CA CYS A 184 9.40 -16.23 13.58
C CYS A 184 10.59 -16.18 12.61
N GLY A 185 11.38 -15.12 12.70
CA GLY A 185 12.51 -14.87 11.82
C GLY A 185 12.99 -13.44 11.95
N GLY A 186 13.99 -13.06 11.18
CA GLY A 186 14.57 -11.72 11.21
C GLY A 186 15.05 -11.31 9.82
N LYS A 187 15.27 -10.02 9.64
CA LYS A 187 15.72 -9.47 8.35
C LYS A 187 17.12 -9.97 7.98
N GLN A 188 17.95 -10.21 9.00
CA GLN A 188 19.32 -10.70 8.82
C GLN A 188 19.49 -12.06 9.48
N PRO A 189 20.38 -12.93 8.96
CA PRO A 189 20.60 -14.26 9.51
C PRO A 189 20.92 -14.27 11.02
N PRO A 190 21.78 -13.37 11.56
CA PRO A 190 22.07 -13.36 12.99
C PRO A 190 20.84 -13.07 13.86
N GLN A 191 20.02 -12.09 13.45
CA GLN A 191 18.79 -11.70 14.13
C GLN A 191 17.77 -12.85 14.11
N ALA A 192 17.58 -13.47 12.94
CA ALA A 192 16.68 -14.60 12.74
C ALA A 192 17.06 -15.76 13.66
N ILE A 193 18.34 -16.12 13.70
CA ILE A 193 18.85 -17.18 14.58
C ILE A 193 18.70 -16.80 16.06
N ALA A 194 18.93 -15.55 16.46
CA ALA A 194 18.76 -15.11 17.85
C ALA A 194 17.29 -15.26 18.31
N ILE A 195 16.33 -14.89 17.46
CA ILE A 195 14.89 -15.07 17.72
C ILE A 195 14.55 -16.56 17.81
N ALA A 196 15.01 -17.39 16.87
CA ALA A 196 14.80 -18.83 16.89
C ALA A 196 15.41 -19.49 18.15
N MET A 197 16.60 -19.07 18.58
CA MET A 197 17.22 -19.52 19.83
C MET A 197 16.35 -19.22 21.05
N ALA A 198 15.76 -18.02 21.10
CA ALA A 198 14.87 -17.64 22.19
C ALA A 198 13.59 -18.48 22.21
N VAL A 199 12.95 -18.65 21.05
CA VAL A 199 11.76 -19.50 20.90
C VAL A 199 12.06 -20.94 21.32
N CYS A 200 13.11 -21.55 20.77
CA CYS A 200 13.53 -22.92 21.12
C CYS A 200 13.82 -23.05 22.62
N TYR A 201 14.55 -22.10 23.21
CA TYR A 201 14.84 -22.14 24.65
C TYR A 201 13.55 -22.12 25.48
N LEU A 202 12.59 -21.25 25.15
CA LEU A 202 11.32 -21.14 25.86
C LEU A 202 10.46 -22.40 25.71
N GLN A 203 10.48 -23.03 24.52
CA GLN A 203 9.82 -24.32 24.30
C GLN A 203 10.49 -25.46 25.08
N VAL A 204 11.83 -25.51 25.15
CA VAL A 204 12.56 -26.49 25.98
C VAL A 204 12.18 -26.33 27.46
N LYS A 205 11.99 -25.08 27.93
CA LYS A 205 11.52 -24.79 29.30
C LYS A 205 10.02 -25.00 29.49
N LYS A 206 9.30 -25.47 28.46
CA LYS A 206 7.85 -25.70 28.48
C LYS A 206 7.04 -24.47 28.89
N GLN A 207 7.51 -23.28 28.48
CA GLN A 207 6.83 -21.99 28.69
C GLN A 207 6.19 -21.45 27.42
N LEU A 208 6.43 -22.12 26.29
CA LEU A 208 5.86 -21.86 24.98
C LEU A 208 5.52 -23.22 24.34
N HIS A 209 4.27 -23.41 23.91
CA HIS A 209 3.77 -24.68 23.36
C HIS A 209 3.38 -24.59 21.89
N GLN A 210 3.37 -23.37 21.35
CA GLN A 210 2.99 -23.08 19.99
C GLN A 210 3.99 -23.71 19.02
N ARG A 211 3.48 -24.28 17.93
CA ARG A 211 4.25 -24.60 16.74
C ARG A 211 4.63 -23.29 16.05
N VAL A 212 5.92 -23.09 15.80
CA VAL A 212 6.45 -21.87 15.18
C VAL A 212 7.21 -22.22 13.91
N VAL A 213 6.88 -21.61 12.77
CA VAL A 213 7.64 -21.76 11.53
C VAL A 213 8.78 -20.75 11.53
N PHE A 214 10.01 -21.24 11.37
CA PHE A 214 11.21 -20.41 11.28
C PHE A 214 11.51 -20.03 9.83
N LEU A 215 11.64 -18.74 9.58
CA LEU A 215 11.91 -18.16 8.28
C LEU A 215 13.36 -17.68 8.16
N ASP A 216 13.97 -17.87 6.99
CA ASP A 216 15.30 -17.33 6.66
C ASP A 216 15.26 -15.83 6.29
N GLN A 217 16.42 -15.28 5.86
CA GLN A 217 16.50 -13.88 5.42
C GLN A 217 15.69 -13.56 4.16
N ASN A 218 15.31 -14.57 3.38
CA ASN A 218 14.45 -14.44 2.21
C ASN A 218 12.97 -14.71 2.57
N TYR A 219 12.67 -14.82 3.86
CA TYR A 219 11.36 -15.16 4.41
C TYR A 219 10.80 -16.50 3.92
N SER A 220 11.69 -17.41 3.52
CA SER A 220 11.33 -18.77 3.15
C SER A 220 11.30 -19.66 4.40
N PRO A 221 10.29 -20.53 4.56
CA PRO A 221 10.26 -21.52 5.64
C PRO A 221 11.47 -22.46 5.54
N VAL A 222 12.26 -22.52 6.61
CA VAL A 222 13.44 -23.39 6.67
C VAL A 222 13.37 -24.42 7.78
N ALA A 223 12.50 -24.23 8.77
CA ALA A 223 12.24 -25.23 9.80
C ALA A 223 10.91 -25.00 10.51
N THR A 224 10.46 -26.03 11.22
CA THR A 224 9.40 -25.93 12.24
C THR A 224 10.03 -26.09 13.63
N LEU A 225 9.77 -25.14 14.52
CA LEU A 225 10.16 -25.17 15.93
C LEU A 225 8.97 -25.67 16.78
N VAL A 226 9.11 -26.82 17.41
CA VAL A 226 8.05 -27.42 18.25
C VAL A 226 8.66 -28.15 19.43
N ASP A 227 8.14 -27.88 20.62
CA ASP A 227 8.57 -28.54 21.87
C ASP A 227 10.07 -28.45 22.19
N GLY A 228 10.78 -27.48 21.59
CA GLY A 228 12.23 -27.31 21.74
C GLY A 228 13.04 -28.14 20.75
N THR A 229 12.36 -28.81 19.83
CA THR A 229 12.95 -29.51 18.69
C THR A 229 12.82 -28.67 17.43
N ILE A 230 13.76 -28.88 16.53
CA ILE A 230 13.80 -28.24 15.22
C ILE A 230 13.51 -29.38 14.22
N GLN A 231 12.52 -29.16 13.37
CA GLN A 231 12.02 -30.11 12.40
C GLN A 231 12.12 -29.49 11.00
N PRO A 232 12.06 -30.31 9.92
CA PRO A 232 11.98 -29.79 8.56
C PRO A 232 10.84 -28.77 8.36
N PRO A 233 10.93 -27.92 7.32
CA PRO A 233 9.86 -26.98 6.99
C PRO A 233 8.54 -27.72 6.68
N PRO A 234 7.38 -27.06 6.87
CA PRO A 234 6.06 -27.63 6.64
C PRO A 234 5.80 -28.01 5.17
#